data_AF-M7CWK1-F1
#
_entry.id   AF-M7CWK1-F1
#
_cell.length_a   1.000
_cell.length_b   1.000
_cell.length_c   1.000
_cell.angle_alpha   90.00
_cell.angle_beta   90.00
_cell.angle_gamma   90.00
#
_symmetry.space_group_name_H-M   'P 1'
#
loop_
_entity.id
_entity.type
_entity.pdbx_description
1 polymer ?
#
loop_
_entity_poly.entity_id
_entity_poly.type
_entity_poly.pdbx_seq_one_letter_code
_entity_poly.pdbx_strand_id
1 'polypeptide(L)'
;MGAVAIEQPVKTAKSSKRRVRESVATAVRLSRQVFDALGQKQVMISLVLVAVLVASAIGVVASVHQNRDLFNTLAQLQTKRDQYHREWSQLLLEQSALSAHGRVEKLASERFGMVVPGREDIVLVPMMSPSSVH
;
A
#
# COMPACT_ATOMS: atom_id res chain seq x y z
N MET A 1 1.22 42.93 -64.86
CA MET A 1 1.25 41.73 -63.99
C MET A 1 0.30 41.98 -62.84
N GLY A 2 -0.83 41.25 -62.77
CA GLY A 2 -1.80 41.47 -61.71
C GLY A 2 -3.06 40.64 -61.93
N ALA A 3 -2.99 39.39 -61.50
CA ALA A 3 -4.07 38.42 -61.28
C ALA A 3 -5.38 38.61 -62.06
N VAL A 4 -5.47 37.92 -63.20
CA VAL A 4 -6.72 37.65 -63.91
C VAL A 4 -7.32 36.35 -63.37
N ALA A 5 -8.62 36.45 -63.08
CA ALA A 5 -9.63 35.39 -63.12
C ALA A 5 -9.35 34.08 -62.36
N ILE A 6 -9.96 33.95 -61.18
CA ILE A 6 -10.57 32.69 -60.77
C ILE A 6 -11.87 33.02 -60.02
N GLU A 7 -12.95 33.35 -60.75
CA GLU A 7 -14.29 33.06 -60.24
C GLU A 7 -14.62 31.62 -60.65
N GLN A 8 -14.59 30.71 -59.69
CA GLN A 8 -15.17 29.39 -59.89
C GLN A 8 -16.70 29.53 -59.84
N PRO A 9 -17.45 28.95 -60.79
CA PRO A 9 -18.90 28.96 -60.72
C PRO A 9 -19.36 28.10 -59.55
N VAL A 10 -20.02 28.74 -58.59
CA VAL A 10 -20.66 28.11 -57.43
C VAL A 10 -21.85 27.26 -57.91
N LYS A 11 -21.58 26.04 -58.38
CA LYS A 11 -22.61 25.00 -58.60
C LYS A 11 -22.94 24.31 -57.27
N THR A 12 -23.58 25.00 -56.32
CA THR A 12 -23.83 24.47 -54.96
C THR A 12 -25.31 24.38 -54.62
N ALA A 13 -26.07 23.53 -55.30
CA ALA A 13 -27.41 23.15 -54.81
C ALA A 13 -27.77 21.68 -55.05
N LYS A 14 -27.37 21.10 -56.20
CA LYS A 14 -27.68 19.70 -56.52
C LYS A 14 -26.67 18.67 -55.98
N SER A 15 -25.41 19.05 -55.74
CA SER A 15 -24.35 18.14 -55.26
C SER A 15 -24.49 17.80 -53.77
N SER A 16 -24.91 18.76 -52.95
CA SER A 16 -25.10 18.58 -51.50
C SER A 16 -26.18 17.54 -51.17
N LYS A 17 -27.34 17.59 -51.84
CA LYS A 17 -28.42 16.58 -51.63
C LYS A 17 -27.99 15.15 -51.94
N ARG A 18 -27.08 14.96 -52.91
CA ARG A 18 -26.56 13.64 -53.29
C ARG A 18 -25.55 13.14 -52.26
N ARG A 19 -24.66 14.02 -51.82
CA ARG A 19 -23.66 13.73 -50.78
C ARG A 19 -24.30 13.43 -49.40
N VAL A 20 -25.39 14.13 -49.05
CA VAL A 20 -26.17 13.87 -47.83
C VAL A 20 -26.91 12.53 -47.91
N ARG A 21 -27.46 12.16 -49.07
CA ARG A 21 -28.06 10.82 -49.25
C ARG A 21 -27.02 9.71 -49.18
N GLU A 22 -25.82 9.94 -49.69
CA GLU A 22 -24.72 8.98 -49.63
C GLU A 22 -24.20 8.81 -48.20
N SER A 23 -24.02 9.88 -47.43
CA SER A 23 -23.60 9.79 -46.02
C SER A 23 -24.64 9.09 -45.15
N VAL A 24 -25.94 9.41 -45.33
CA VAL A 24 -27.04 8.73 -44.65
C VAL A 24 -27.11 7.25 -45.04
N ALA A 25 -26.94 6.92 -46.33
CA ALA A 25 -26.90 5.54 -46.79
C ALA A 25 -25.70 4.76 -46.22
N THR A 26 -24.56 5.42 -46.05
CA THR A 26 -23.36 4.81 -45.47
C THR A 26 -23.55 4.56 -43.97
N ALA A 27 -24.13 5.52 -43.23
CA ALA A 27 -24.46 5.37 -41.82
C ALA A 27 -25.46 4.23 -41.56
N VAL A 28 -26.49 4.13 -42.40
CA VAL A 28 -27.53 3.09 -42.29
C VAL A 28 -26.98 1.70 -42.63
N ARG A 29 -26.05 1.58 -43.59
CA ARG A 29 -25.40 0.29 -43.90
C ARG A 29 -24.46 -0.15 -42.78
N LEU A 30 -23.68 0.77 -42.21
CA LEU A 30 -22.77 0.47 -41.10
C LEU A 30 -23.55 -0.04 -39.88
N SER A 31 -24.69 0.57 -39.55
CA SER A 31 -25.51 0.13 -38.42
C SER A 31 -26.11 -1.26 -38.65
N ARG A 32 -26.58 -1.56 -39.87
CA ARG A 32 -27.12 -2.88 -40.21
C ARG A 32 -26.05 -3.96 -40.25
N GLN A 33 -24.85 -3.64 -40.74
CA GLN A 33 -23.73 -4.58 -40.80
C GLN A 33 -23.19 -4.93 -39.40
N VAL A 34 -23.19 -3.97 -38.47
CA VAL A 34 -22.93 -4.24 -37.05
C VAL A 34 -24.03 -5.11 -36.45
N PHE A 35 -25.29 -4.88 -36.80
CA PHE A 35 -26.43 -5.69 -36.36
C PHE A 35 -26.39 -7.14 -36.86
N ASP A 36 -26.02 -7.36 -38.13
CA ASP A 36 -25.87 -8.70 -38.70
C ASP A 36 -24.63 -9.40 -38.14
N ALA A 37 -23.54 -8.67 -37.89
CA ALA A 37 -22.37 -9.18 -37.20
C ALA A 37 -22.73 -9.61 -35.77
N LEU A 38 -23.54 -8.83 -35.04
CA LEU A 38 -24.05 -9.15 -33.70
C LEU A 38 -24.88 -10.45 -33.66
N GLY A 39 -25.57 -10.79 -34.75
CA GLY A 39 -26.34 -12.04 -34.88
C GLY A 39 -25.51 -13.26 -35.28
N GLN A 40 -24.25 -13.08 -35.69
CA GLN A 40 -23.37 -14.18 -36.10
C GLN A 40 -22.87 -14.95 -34.87
N LYS A 41 -22.81 -16.29 -34.97
CA LYS A 41 -22.38 -17.19 -33.87
C LYS A 41 -21.05 -16.78 -33.22
N GLN A 42 -20.16 -16.12 -33.98
CA GLN A 42 -18.87 -15.63 -33.51
C GLN A 42 -18.97 -14.43 -32.55
N VAL A 43 -19.93 -13.52 -32.76
CA VAL A 43 -20.14 -12.39 -31.83
C VAL A 43 -20.81 -12.85 -30.55
N MET A 44 -21.71 -13.83 -30.61
CA MET A 44 -22.24 -14.50 -29.42
C MET A 44 -21.11 -15.12 -28.57
N ILE A 45 -20.17 -15.83 -29.19
CA ILE A 45 -19.00 -16.39 -28.48
C ILE A 45 -18.15 -15.29 -27.84
N SER A 46 -17.90 -14.20 -28.58
CA SER A 46 -17.11 -13.07 -28.07
C SER A 46 -17.81 -12.36 -26.90
N LEU A 47 -19.13 -12.18 -26.99
CA LEU A 47 -19.93 -11.57 -25.94
C LEU A 47 -19.91 -12.42 -24.66
N VAL A 48 -20.06 -13.75 -24.80
CA VAL A 48 -19.96 -14.68 -23.68
C VAL A 48 -18.57 -14.63 -23.06
N LEU A 49 -17.51 -14.59 -23.86
CA LEU A 49 -16.14 -14.49 -23.36
C LEU A 49 -15.93 -13.19 -22.55
N VAL A 50 -16.44 -12.06 -23.05
CA VAL A 50 -16.39 -10.78 -22.32
C VAL A 50 -17.19 -10.86 -21.02
N ALA A 51 -18.38 -11.46 -21.04
CA ALA A 51 -19.19 -11.64 -19.84
C ALA A 51 -18.47 -12.51 -18.79
N VAL A 52 -17.84 -13.61 -19.21
CA VAL A 52 -17.04 -14.48 -18.34
C VAL A 52 -15.83 -13.73 -17.78
N LEU A 53 -15.16 -12.92 -18.60
CA LEU A 53 -14.02 -12.10 -18.17
C LEU A 53 -14.44 -11.10 -17.09
N VAL A 54 -15.56 -10.39 -17.30
CA VAL A 54 -16.11 -9.44 -16.32
C VAL A 54 -16.52 -10.15 -15.04
N ALA A 55 -17.20 -11.29 -15.13
CA ALA A 55 -17.57 -12.10 -13.98
C ALA A 55 -16.33 -12.56 -13.19
N SER A 56 -15.27 -12.99 -13.89
CA SER A 56 -13.99 -13.36 -13.27
C SER A 56 -13.35 -12.16 -12.56
N ALA A 57 -13.30 -10.99 -13.21
CA ALA A 57 -12.76 -9.78 -12.60
C ALA A 57 -13.50 -9.39 -11.32
N ILE A 58 -14.84 -9.42 -11.34
CA ILE A 58 -15.66 -9.17 -10.14
C ILE A 58 -15.37 -10.21 -9.06
N GLY A 59 -15.25 -11.49 -9.43
CA GLY A 59 -14.91 -12.57 -8.50
C GLY A 59 -13.55 -12.36 -7.83
N VAL A 60 -12.53 -11.94 -8.58
CA VAL A 60 -11.20 -11.62 -8.03
C VAL A 60 -11.28 -10.45 -7.04
N VAL A 61 -11.99 -9.38 -7.40
CA VAL A 61 -12.16 -8.22 -6.51
C VAL A 61 -12.90 -8.61 -5.22
N ALA A 62 -13.95 -9.43 -5.33
CA ALA A 62 -14.67 -9.95 -4.17
C ALA A 62 -13.77 -10.83 -3.28
N SER A 63 -12.93 -11.68 -3.88
CA SER A 63 -11.97 -12.51 -3.15
C SER A 63 -10.91 -11.67 -2.42
N VAL A 64 -10.44 -10.58 -3.03
CA VAL A 64 -9.54 -9.63 -2.38
C VAL A 64 -10.22 -8.90 -1.22
N HIS A 65 -11.49 -8.51 -1.38
CA HIS A 65 -12.25 -7.86 -0.32
C HIS A 65 -12.41 -8.77 0.90
N GLN A 66 -12.85 -10.01 0.69
CA GLN A 66 -12.92 -11.00 1.77
C GLN A 66 -11.54 -11.28 2.40
N ASN A 67 -10.49 -11.38 1.59
CA ASN A 67 -9.13 -11.54 2.11
C ASN A 67 -8.74 -10.40 3.04
N ARG A 68 -9.03 -9.14 2.68
CA ARG A 68 -8.71 -7.98 3.53
C ARG A 68 -9.38 -8.06 4.91
N ASP A 69 -10.63 -8.51 4.97
CA ASP A 69 -11.36 -8.61 6.24
C ASP A 69 -10.79 -9.71 7.15
N LEU A 70 -10.51 -10.90 6.59
CA LEU A 70 -9.87 -11.98 7.33
C LEU A 70 -8.44 -11.57 7.77
N PHE A 71 -7.70 -10.89 6.91
CA PHE A 71 -6.34 -10.45 7.18
C PHE A 71 -6.28 -9.37 8.27
N ASN A 72 -7.28 -8.50 8.36
CA ASN A 72 -7.34 -7.48 9.42
C ASN A 72 -7.40 -8.14 10.82
N THR A 73 -8.23 -9.16 10.97
CA THR A 73 -8.33 -9.91 12.23
C THR A 73 -7.01 -10.60 12.57
N LEU A 74 -6.40 -11.26 11.57
CA LEU A 74 -5.10 -11.90 11.72
C LEU A 74 -4.01 -10.88 12.15
N ALA A 75 -3.96 -9.74 11.48
CA ALA A 75 -2.98 -8.68 11.72
C ALA A 75 -3.12 -8.08 13.14
N GLN A 76 -4.35 -7.92 13.63
CA GLN A 76 -4.58 -7.47 15.00
C GLN A 76 -4.06 -8.46 16.03
N LEU A 77 -4.31 -9.76 15.85
CA LEU A 77 -3.80 -10.81 16.74
C LEU A 77 -2.27 -10.88 16.71
N GLN A 78 -1.66 -10.78 15.52
CA GLN A 78 -0.20 -10.70 15.38
C GLN A 78 0.37 -9.48 16.10
N THR A 79 -0.26 -8.32 15.96
CA THR A 79 0.18 -7.08 16.64
C THR A 79 0.18 -7.25 18.17
N LYS A 80 -0.85 -7.89 18.73
CA LYS A 80 -0.91 -8.19 20.18
C LYS A 80 0.19 -9.15 20.60
N ARG A 81 0.40 -10.23 19.84
CA ARG A 81 1.48 -11.18 20.10
C ARG A 81 2.85 -10.49 20.08
N ASP A 82 3.07 -9.61 19.11
CA ASP A 82 4.32 -8.89 18.97
C ASP A 82 4.53 -7.86 20.10
N GLN A 83 3.46 -7.26 20.63
CA GLN A 83 3.52 -6.44 21.86
C GLN A 83 4.00 -7.26 23.06
N TYR A 84 3.37 -8.41 23.32
CA TYR A 84 3.79 -9.28 24.43
C TYR A 84 5.23 -9.79 24.26
N HIS A 85 5.66 -10.10 23.03
CA HIS A 85 7.05 -10.48 22.78
C HIS A 85 8.04 -9.36 23.12
N ARG A 86 7.69 -8.10 22.85
CA ARG A 86 8.53 -6.95 23.24
C ARG A 86 8.62 -6.82 24.75
N GLU A 87 7.49 -6.87 25.44
CA GLU A 87 7.44 -6.81 26.91
C GLU A 87 8.24 -7.95 27.53
N TRP A 88 8.08 -9.17 27.04
CA TRP A 88 8.85 -10.33 27.49
C TRP A 88 10.35 -10.15 27.27
N SER A 89 10.74 -9.65 26.10
CA SER A 89 12.16 -9.40 25.78
C SER A 89 12.76 -8.35 26.72
N GLN A 90 12.00 -7.30 27.05
CA GLN A 90 12.42 -6.30 28.02
C GLN A 90 12.56 -6.90 29.42
N LEU A 91 11.56 -7.65 29.89
CA LEU A 91 11.62 -8.31 31.20
C LEU A 91 12.79 -9.27 31.32
N LEU A 92 13.10 -9.99 30.24
CA LEU A 92 14.25 -10.90 30.20
C LEU A 92 15.58 -10.14 30.33
N LEU A 93 15.69 -8.98 29.67
CA LEU A 93 16.86 -8.10 29.82
C LEU A 93 16.97 -7.58 31.27
N GLU A 94 15.87 -7.13 31.86
CA GLU A 94 15.82 -6.70 33.27
C GLU A 94 16.25 -7.83 34.22
N GLN A 95 15.72 -9.04 34.03
CA GLN A 95 16.05 -10.20 34.85
C GLN A 95 17.51 -10.64 34.66
N SER A 96 18.05 -10.58 33.45
CA SER A 96 19.46 -10.90 33.20
C SER A 96 20.41 -9.90 33.88
N ALA A 97 20.05 -8.61 33.89
CA ALA A 97 20.80 -7.58 34.59
C ALA A 97 20.75 -7.80 36.11
N LEU A 98 19.57 -8.06 36.68
CA LEU A 98 19.38 -8.37 38.10
C LEU A 98 20.12 -9.65 38.53
N SER A 99 20.09 -10.69 37.71
CA SER A 99 20.79 -11.94 37.98
C SER A 99 22.31 -11.77 37.96
N ALA A 100 22.82 -10.96 37.03
CA ALA A 100 24.24 -10.61 37.00
C ALA A 100 24.65 -9.84 38.27
N HIS A 101 23.87 -8.83 38.69
CA HIS A 101 24.14 -8.05 39.90
C HIS A 101 24.00 -8.89 41.17
N GLY A 102 22.90 -9.63 41.34
CA GLY A 102 22.66 -10.47 42.51
C GLY A 102 23.70 -11.58 42.66
N ARG A 103 24.20 -12.13 41.55
CA ARG A 103 25.30 -13.10 41.58
C ARG A 103 26.64 -12.45 41.95
N VAL A 104 26.89 -11.21 41.50
CA VAL A 104 28.09 -10.44 41.89
C VAL A 104 28.06 -10.08 43.37
N GLU A 105 26.91 -9.62 43.89
CA GLU A 105 26.75 -9.28 45.30
C GLU A 105 26.94 -10.51 46.21
N LYS A 106 26.30 -11.63 45.84
CA LYS A 106 26.48 -12.89 46.57
C LYS A 106 27.95 -13.35 46.54
N LEU A 107 28.61 -13.28 45.39
CA LEU A 107 30.02 -13.65 45.27
C LEU A 107 30.94 -12.70 46.06
N ALA A 108 30.63 -11.40 46.08
CA ALA A 108 31.37 -10.40 46.84
C ALA A 108 31.22 -10.60 48.35
N SER A 109 30.02 -10.91 48.83
CA SER A 109 29.77 -11.20 50.23
C SER A 109 30.41 -12.52 50.66
N GLU A 110 30.26 -13.60 49.88
CA GLU A 110 30.82 -14.92 50.22
C GLU A 110 32.35 -14.97 50.11
N ARG A 111 32.95 -14.36 49.08
CA ARG A 111 34.41 -14.43 48.89
C ARG A 111 35.19 -13.34 49.60
N PHE A 112 34.63 -12.14 49.73
CA PHE A 112 35.33 -10.98 50.28
C PHE A 112 34.75 -10.49 51.60
N GLY A 113 33.72 -11.16 52.14
CA GLY A 113 33.08 -10.77 53.41
C GLY A 113 32.42 -9.40 53.35
N MET A 114 32.13 -8.88 52.15
CA MET A 114 31.56 -7.55 52.00
C MET A 114 30.13 -7.51 52.54
N VAL A 115 29.86 -6.50 53.36
CA VAL A 115 28.54 -6.14 53.90
C VAL A 115 28.18 -4.77 53.33
N VAL A 116 26.92 -4.58 52.95
CA VAL A 116 26.43 -3.29 52.46
C VAL A 116 26.51 -2.27 53.62
N PRO A 117 27.31 -1.19 53.50
CA PRO A 117 27.53 -0.26 54.61
C PRO A 117 26.26 0.49 54.98
N GLY A 118 26.03 0.68 56.28
CA GLY A 118 24.92 1.46 56.82
C GLY A 118 25.07 2.96 56.55
N ARG A 119 24.00 3.75 56.74
CA ARG A 119 24.01 5.21 56.50
C ARG A 119 25.07 5.94 57.32
N GLU A 120 25.46 5.38 58.47
CA GLU A 120 26.52 5.90 59.36
C GLU A 120 27.96 5.68 58.84
N ASP A 121 28.19 4.77 57.89
CA ASP A 121 29.54 4.42 57.40
C ASP A 121 29.92 5.13 56.09
N ILE A 122 29.05 6.00 55.57
CA ILE A 122 29.26 6.70 54.29
C ILE A 122 29.97 8.03 54.55
N VAL A 123 31.29 8.05 54.37
CA VAL A 123 32.10 9.28 54.43
C VAL A 123 32.16 9.91 53.04
N LEU A 124 31.50 11.06 52.85
CA LEU A 124 31.70 11.89 51.65
C LEU A 124 33.05 12.58 51.75
N VAL A 125 34.00 12.21 50.88
CA VAL A 125 35.26 12.93 50.74
C VAL A 125 35.00 14.18 49.89
N PRO A 126 35.17 15.41 50.44
CA PRO A 126 35.07 16.62 49.64
C PRO A 126 36.21 16.60 48.63
N MET A 127 35.88 16.72 47.34
CA MET A 127 36.88 16.92 46.29
C MET A 127 37.63 18.21 46.62
N MET A 128 38.88 18.08 47.09
CA MET A 128 39.75 19.21 47.37
C MET A 128 39.81 20.07 46.11
N SER A 129 39.13 21.22 46.13
CA SER A 129 39.30 22.24 45.10
C SER A 129 40.76 22.71 45.19
N PRO A 130 41.49 22.82 44.07
CA PRO A 130 42.88 23.23 44.10
C PRO A 130 42.94 24.64 44.70
N SER A 131 43.54 24.75 45.88
CA SER A 131 43.77 26.03 46.54
C SER A 131 44.66 26.88 45.63
N SER A 132 44.04 27.92 45.09
CA SER A 132 44.68 29.02 44.38
C SER A 132 45.64 29.77 45.31
N VAL A 133 46.88 29.90 44.85
CA VAL A 133 47.71 31.13 44.85
C VAL A 133 47.94 31.83 46.20
N HIS A 134 49.20 31.88 46.62
CA HIS A 134 50.02 33.10 46.51
C HIS A 134 51.51 32.76 46.56
#